data_AF-A0A961WXE7-F1
#
_entry.id   AF-A0A961WXE7-F1
#
_cell.length_a   1.000
_cell.length_b   1.000
_cell.length_c   1.000
_cell.angle_alpha   90.00
_cell.angle_beta   90.00
_cell.angle_gamma   90.00
#
_symmetry.space_group_name_H-M   'P 1'
#
loop_
_entity.id
_entity.type
_entity.pdbx_description
1 polymer ?
#
loop_
_entity_poly.entity_id
_entity_poly.type
_entity_poly.pdbx_seq_one_letter_code
_entity_poly.pdbx_strand_id
1 'polypeptide(L)' 'MSIDAMADTRPFDWHYSALDDNTRIDASYRSTQNVRRYFIMRLGSGFRFDRPFMAWIRAHSGATLGEAVLEWQRRRQGK' A
#
# COMPACT_ATOMS: atom_id res chain seq x y z
N MET A 1 -9.80 14.94 35.60
CA MET A 1 -10.18 13.85 34.66
C MET A 1 -9.65 14.24 33.29
N SER A 2 -8.51 13.69 32.90
CA SER A 2 -7.92 13.94 31.59
C SER A 2 -8.72 13.20 30.53
N ILE A 3 -9.17 13.96 29.53
CA ILE A 3 -9.66 13.45 28.27
C ILE A 3 -8.46 13.04 27.41
N ASP A 4 -7.79 11.94 27.75
CA ASP A 4 -6.92 11.31 26.77
C ASP A 4 -7.82 10.74 25.69
N ALA A 5 -7.79 11.40 24.54
CA ALA A 5 -8.53 11.04 23.36
C ALA A 5 -8.35 9.55 23.08
N MET A 6 -9.45 8.81 23.10
CA MET A 6 -9.50 7.50 22.47
C MET A 6 -9.12 7.76 21.01
N ALA A 7 -7.87 7.46 20.65
CA ALA A 7 -7.39 7.56 19.28
C ALA A 7 -8.42 6.86 18.40
N ASP A 8 -9.06 7.61 17.49
CA ASP A 8 -10.11 7.10 16.62
C ASP A 8 -9.55 5.85 15.94
N THR A 9 -9.98 4.68 16.42
CA THR A 9 -9.37 3.37 16.10
C THR A 9 -9.86 2.88 14.74
N ARG A 10 -10.19 3.83 13.85
CA ARG A 10 -10.71 3.51 12.53
C ARG A 10 -9.55 3.13 11.63
N PRO A 11 -9.67 2.01 10.90
CA PRO A 11 -8.68 1.63 9.92
C PRO A 11 -8.53 2.72 8.87
N PHE A 12 -7.33 2.87 8.31
CA PHE A 12 -7.08 3.80 7.23
C PHE A 12 -8.02 3.52 6.05
N ASP A 13 -8.67 4.56 5.51
CA ASP A 13 -9.59 4.39 4.39
C ASP A 13 -8.81 4.27 3.08
N TRP A 14 -8.42 3.03 2.77
CA TRP A 14 -7.73 2.68 1.53
C TRP A 14 -8.57 2.89 0.26
N HIS A 15 -9.88 3.15 0.38
CA HIS A 15 -10.76 3.38 -0.77
C HIS A 15 -10.81 4.86 -1.17
N TYR A 16 -10.83 5.78 -0.21
CA TYR A 16 -11.04 7.21 -0.48
C TYR A 16 -9.86 8.12 -0.13
N SER A 17 -8.95 7.68 0.74
CA SER A 17 -7.80 8.52 1.14
C SER A 17 -6.87 8.80 -0.03
N ALA A 18 -6.26 9.99 -0.05
CA ALA A 18 -5.19 10.30 -0.98
C ALA A 18 -3.99 9.38 -0.74
N LEU A 19 -3.39 8.86 -1.81
CA LEU A 19 -2.26 7.95 -1.76
C LEU A 19 -1.04 8.57 -2.46
N ASP A 20 0.09 8.56 -1.78
CA ASP A 20 1.39 9.02 -2.28
C ASP A 20 2.51 8.04 -1.91
N ASP A 21 3.75 8.37 -2.26
CA ASP A 21 4.91 7.50 -2.03
C ASP A 21 5.28 7.34 -0.55
N ASN A 22 4.79 8.24 0.30
CA ASN A 22 5.03 8.26 1.74
C ASN A 22 3.93 7.56 2.53
N THR A 23 2.82 7.21 1.89
CA THR A 23 1.70 6.51 2.51
C THR A 23 2.16 5.16 3.03
N ARG A 24 2.11 4.97 4.35
CA ARG A 24 2.53 3.74 5.03
C ARG A 24 1.48 2.65 4.87
N ILE A 25 1.94 1.45 4.54
CA ILE A 25 1.15 0.22 4.52
C ILE A 25 0.96 -0.22 5.98
N ASP A 26 -0.28 -0.28 6.43
CA ASP A 26 -0.65 -0.69 7.78
C ASP A 26 -1.34 -2.07 7.78
N ALA A 27 -1.72 -2.55 8.97
CA ALA A 27 -2.46 -3.81 9.13
C ALA A 27 -3.85 -3.78 8.46
N SER A 28 -4.38 -2.61 8.14
CA SER A 28 -5.68 -2.43 7.50
C SER A 28 -5.63 -2.44 5.98
N TYR A 29 -4.43 -2.57 5.37
CA TYR A 29 -4.21 -2.54 3.93
C TYR A 29 -5.22 -3.39 3.13
N ARG A 30 -5.75 -2.80 2.06
CA ARG A 30 -6.61 -3.45 1.07
C ARG A 30 -6.19 -3.02 -0.33
N SER A 31 -6.10 -3.96 -1.26
CA SER A 31 -5.88 -3.66 -2.69
C SER A 31 -7.17 -3.16 -3.37
N THR A 32 -7.69 -2.03 -2.90
CA THR A 32 -8.88 -1.37 -3.46
C THR A 32 -8.61 -0.85 -4.87
N GLN A 33 -9.65 -0.35 -5.53
CA GLN A 33 -9.49 0.32 -6.82
C GLN A 33 -8.63 1.59 -6.73
N ASN A 34 -8.66 2.31 -5.61
CA ASN A 34 -7.81 3.48 -5.38
C ASN A 34 -6.33 3.10 -5.33
N VAL A 35 -6.00 2.07 -4.54
CA VAL A 35 -4.63 1.52 -4.49
C VAL A 35 -4.19 0.99 -5.85
N ARG A 36 -5.08 0.34 -6.60
CA ARG A 36 -4.78 -0.09 -7.98
C ARG A 36 -4.46 1.09 -8.90
N ARG A 37 -5.22 2.19 -8.84
CA ARG A 37 -4.96 3.41 -9.63
C ARG A 37 -3.60 4.00 -9.28
N TYR A 38 -3.27 4.09 -7.99
CA TYR A 38 -1.96 4.54 -7.51
C TYR A 38 -0.81 3.75 -8.17
N PHE A 39 -0.89 2.41 -8.16
CA PHE A 39 0.18 1.58 -8.74
C PHE A 39 0.21 1.65 -10.26
N ILE A 40 -0.94 1.65 -10.94
CA ILE A 40 -0.99 1.78 -12.41
C ILE A 40 -0.37 3.11 -12.88
N MET A 41 -0.59 4.20 -12.14
CA MET A 41 0.01 5.50 -12.47
C MET A 41 1.55 5.46 -12.46
N ARG A 42 2.16 4.60 -11.63
CA ARG A 42 3.63 4.52 -11.46
C ARG A 42 4.28 3.39 -12.24
N LEU A 43 3.57 2.29 -12.42
CA LEU A 43 4.09 1.03 -12.97
C LEU A 43 3.49 0.70 -14.34
N GLY A 44 2.54 1.51 -14.81
CA GLY A 44 1.85 1.34 -16.08
C GLY A 44 0.75 0.27 -16.06
N SER A 45 0.09 0.10 -17.20
CA SER A 45 -1.04 -0.83 -17.39
C SER A 45 -0.69 -2.31 -17.22
N GLY A 46 0.61 -2.64 -17.28
CA GLY A 46 1.12 -4.00 -17.02
C GLY A 46 1.10 -4.41 -15.54
N PHE A 47 0.81 -3.47 -14.63
CA PHE A 47 0.76 -3.74 -13.20
C PHE A 47 -0.30 -4.77 -12.82
N ARG A 48 0.08 -5.72 -11.95
CA ARG A 48 -0.82 -6.70 -11.34
C ARG A 48 -0.40 -6.94 -9.89
N PHE A 49 -1.39 -7.06 -9.01
CA PHE A 49 -1.22 -7.62 -7.68
C PHE A 49 -1.04 -9.14 -7.77
N ASP A 50 0.16 -9.60 -8.12
CA ASP A 50 0.47 -11.02 -8.14
C ASP A 50 0.72 -11.58 -6.73
N ARG A 51 0.70 -12.91 -6.62
CA ARG A 51 0.82 -13.59 -5.32
C ARG A 51 2.15 -13.28 -4.62
N PRO A 52 3.32 -13.32 -5.29
CA PRO A 52 4.57 -12.94 -4.67
C PRO A 52 4.54 -11.51 -4.11
N PHE A 53 4.05 -10.54 -4.89
CA PHE A 53 4.03 -9.14 -4.48
C PHE A 53 3.11 -8.93 -3.27
N MET A 54 1.94 -9.57 -3.27
CA MET A 54 1.01 -9.53 -2.15
C MET A 54 1.56 -10.21 -0.89
N ALA A 55 2.37 -11.27 -1.03
CA ALA A 55 3.07 -11.86 0.10
C ALA A 55 4.09 -10.89 0.71
N TRP A 56 4.78 -10.11 -0.12
CA TRP A 56 5.73 -9.10 0.35
C TRP A 56 5.04 -7.95 1.09
N ILE A 57 3.95 -7.41 0.54
CA ILE A 57 3.18 -6.35 1.20
C ILE A 57 2.77 -6.77 2.62
N ARG A 58 2.33 -8.02 2.80
CA ARG A 58 1.94 -8.54 4.13
C ARG A 58 3.12 -8.72 5.07
N ALA A 59 4.27 -9.14 4.56
CA ALA A 59 5.48 -9.34 5.35
C ALA A 59 6.18 -8.02 5.72
N HIS A 60 5.89 -6.93 5.00
CA HIS A 60 6.53 -5.62 5.17
C HIS A 60 5.51 -4.56 5.62
N SER A 61 4.66 -4.90 6.59
CA SER A 61 3.80 -3.91 7.26
C SER A 61 4.69 -2.81 7.88
N GLY A 62 4.45 -1.56 7.50
CA GLY A 62 5.27 -0.40 7.87
C GLY A 62 6.05 0.21 6.69
N ALA A 63 6.23 -0.53 5.60
CA ALA A 63 6.77 -0.01 4.35
C ALA A 63 5.84 1.02 3.70
N THR A 64 6.36 1.87 2.83
CA THR A 64 5.56 2.83 2.07
C THR A 64 5.08 2.26 0.73
N LEU A 65 4.07 2.90 0.14
CA LEU A 65 3.66 2.56 -1.22
C LEU A 65 4.78 2.81 -2.25
N GLY A 66 5.66 3.78 -2.03
CA GLY A 66 6.84 4.01 -2.87
C GLY A 66 7.83 2.84 -2.80
N GLU A 67 8.09 2.29 -1.61
CA GLU A 67 8.92 1.08 -1.45
C GLU A 67 8.27 -0.13 -2.14
N ALA A 68 6.95 -0.24 -2.07
CA ALA A 68 6.22 -1.29 -2.79
C ALA A 68 6.35 -1.16 -4.33
N VAL A 69 6.40 0.06 -4.86
CA VAL A 69 6.65 0.31 -6.29
C VAL A 69 8.03 -0.18 -6.70
N LEU A 70 9.07 0.18 -5.93
CA LEU A 70 10.45 -0.28 -6.17
C LEU A 70 10.54 -1.81 -6.10
N GLU A 71 9.89 -2.41 -5.11
CA GLU A 71 9.89 -3.86 -4.96
C GLU A 71 9.22 -4.56 -6.16
N TRP A 72 8.10 -4.03 -6.66
CA TRP A 72 7.46 -4.60 -7.84
C TRP A 72 8.39 -4.54 -9.06
N GLN A 73 9.08 -3.42 -9.27
CA GLN A 73 10.04 -3.28 -10.37
C GLN A 73 11.21 -4.27 -10.24
N ARG A 74 11.79 -4.38 -9.03
CA ARG A 74 12.89 -5.31 -8.73
C ARG A 74 12.54 -6.76 -9.09
N ARG A 75 11.33 -7.20 -8.77
CA ARG A 75 10.82 -8.55 -9.10
C ARG A 75 10.70 -8.82 -10.58
N ARG A 76 10.54 -7.78 -11.41
CA ARG A 76 10.41 -7.91 -12.87
C ARG A 76 11.72 -7.85 -13.61
N GLN A 77 12.74 -7.21 -13.04
CA GLN A 77 14.08 -7.20 -13.61
C GLN A 77 14.81 -8.53 -13.41
N GLY A 78 14.45 -9.30 -12.38
CA GLY A 78 14.96 -10.66 -12.16
C GLY A 78 14.20 -11.76 -12.91
N LYS A 79 13.45 -11.42 -13.97
CA LYS A 79 12.61 -12.35 -14.71
C LYS A 79 12.86 -12.30 -16.21
#